data_AF-A0A1A3SNH3-F1
#
_entry.id   AF-A0A1A3SNH3-F1
#
_cell.length_a   1.000
_cell.length_b   1.000
_cell.length_c   1.000
_cell.angle_alpha   90.00
_cell.angle_beta   90.00
_cell.angle_gamma   90.00
#
_symmetry.space_group_name_H-M   'P 1'
#
loop_
_entity.id
_entity.type
_entity.pdbx_description
1 polymer ?
#
loop_
_entity_poly.entity_id
_entity_poly.type
_entity_poly.pdbx_seq_one_letter_code
_entity_poly.pdbx_strand_id
1 'polypeptide(L)'
;MQASNTANHAPAAAYVIVETDIHDPEQYKHYKAAAAAAIVACGGRFVVRGGEFAVLEGDWTPARLVVLEFPDLEMAKRWYASPQYQAASRLRDGAATLRMVAVQGVDQQETAPYQQREFSHRMSRRFAGIRRGSAAAWGLRLVRSITA
;
A
#
# COMPACT_ATOMS: atom_id res chain seq x y z
N MET A 1 -32.70 -15.67 16.63
CA MET A 1 -31.26 -15.89 16.91
C MET A 1 -30.53 -15.84 15.58
N GLN A 2 -30.02 -14.67 15.20
CA GLN A 2 -29.21 -14.54 13.99
C GLN A 2 -27.82 -15.08 14.29
N ALA A 3 -27.39 -16.06 13.50
CA ALA A 3 -26.05 -16.61 13.56
C ALA A 3 -25.06 -15.48 13.31
N SER A 4 -24.22 -15.20 14.30
CA SER A 4 -23.07 -14.32 14.22
C SER A 4 -22.13 -14.86 13.14
N ASN A 5 -22.18 -14.25 11.96
CA ASN A 5 -21.25 -14.47 10.88
C ASN A 5 -19.93 -13.79 11.27
N THR A 6 -19.13 -14.43 12.14
CA THR A 6 -17.71 -14.09 12.29
C THR A 6 -16.98 -14.60 11.05
N ALA A 7 -17.20 -13.94 9.93
CA ALA A 7 -16.31 -14.05 8.80
C ALA A 7 -14.95 -13.54 9.30
N ASN A 8 -13.99 -14.46 9.36
CA ASN A 8 -12.60 -14.22 9.73
C ASN A 8 -12.00 -13.24 8.71
N HIS A 9 -12.20 -11.94 8.92
CA HIS A 9 -11.65 -10.89 8.08
C HIS A 9 -10.17 -10.75 8.42
N ALA A 10 -9.31 -10.80 7.40
CA ALA A 10 -7.90 -10.52 7.60
C ALA A 10 -7.78 -9.10 8.18
N PRO A 11 -7.02 -8.88 9.26
CA PRO A 11 -6.94 -7.57 9.89
C PRO A 11 -6.50 -6.53 8.85
N ALA A 12 -7.05 -5.32 8.93
CA ALA A 12 -6.63 -4.24 8.04
C ALA A 12 -5.11 -4.06 8.09
N ALA A 13 -4.50 -3.81 6.93
CA ALA A 13 -3.09 -3.49 6.85
C ALA A 13 -2.81 -2.21 7.65
N ALA A 14 -1.58 -2.05 8.13
CA ALA A 14 -1.14 -0.80 8.73
C ALA A 14 0.00 -0.18 7.94
N TYR A 15 0.07 1.14 7.96
CA TYR A 15 1.07 1.92 7.27
C TYR A 15 1.94 2.66 8.26
N VAL A 16 3.26 2.62 8.05
CA VAL A 16 4.20 3.49 8.75
C VAL A 16 4.68 4.54 7.76
N ILE A 17 4.41 5.80 8.08
CA ILE A 17 4.79 6.95 7.28
C ILE A 17 5.98 7.59 7.96
N VAL A 18 7.07 7.76 7.22
CA VAL A 18 8.34 8.27 7.72
C VAL A 18 8.80 9.42 6.85
N GLU A 19 8.93 10.59 7.47
CA GLU A 19 9.72 11.69 6.93
C GLU A 19 11.15 11.55 7.43
N THR A 20 12.13 11.72 6.55
CA THR A 20 13.56 11.62 6.87
C THR A 20 14.31 12.83 6.35
N ASP A 21 15.01 13.51 7.25
CA ASP A 21 16.04 14.49 6.92
C ASP A 21 17.43 13.85 7.14
N ILE A 22 18.30 13.88 6.13
CA ILE A 22 19.57 13.14 6.12
C ILE A 22 20.72 14.13 6.14
N HIS A 23 21.53 14.04 7.20
CA HIS A 23 22.68 14.93 7.46
C HIS A 23 24.01 14.26 7.10
N ASP A 24 24.11 12.93 7.27
CA ASP A 24 25.27 12.12 6.87
C ASP A 24 24.81 10.93 6.00
N PRO A 25 24.96 11.02 4.67
CA PRO A 25 24.55 9.96 3.75
C PRO A 25 25.31 8.64 3.91
N GLU A 26 26.58 8.66 4.32
CA GLU A 26 27.41 7.45 4.45
C GLU A 26 26.99 6.66 5.69
N GLN A 27 26.91 7.32 6.85
CA GLN A 27 26.41 6.68 8.07
C GLN A 27 24.97 6.19 7.89
N TYR A 28 24.14 6.98 7.20
CA TYR A 28 22.75 6.60 6.91
C TYR A 28 22.62 5.35 6.01
N LYS A 29 23.62 5.01 5.18
CA LYS A 29 23.60 3.75 4.41
C LYS A 29 23.61 2.52 5.32
N HIS A 30 24.39 2.55 6.40
CA HIS A 30 24.45 1.45 7.38
C HIS A 30 23.11 1.27 8.09
N TYR A 31 22.49 2.37 8.53
CA TYR A 31 21.13 2.35 9.07
C TYR A 31 20.12 1.76 8.07
N LYS A 32 20.12 2.21 6.80
CA LYS A 32 19.19 1.73 5.77
C LYS A 32 19.24 0.21 5.59
N ALA A 33 20.44 -0.38 5.61
CA ALA A 33 20.61 -1.82 5.44
C ALA A 33 20.05 -2.59 6.65
N ALA A 34 20.44 -2.20 7.86
CA ALA A 34 19.98 -2.85 9.09
C ALA A 34 18.47 -2.69 9.31
N ALA A 35 17.92 -1.50 9.05
CA ALA A 35 16.50 -1.24 9.17
C ALA A 35 15.68 -2.06 8.17
N ALA A 36 16.13 -2.20 6.92
CA ALA A 36 15.44 -2.99 5.91
C ALA A 36 15.31 -4.47 6.31
N ALA A 37 16.36 -5.06 6.90
CA ALA A 37 16.30 -6.42 7.40
C ALA A 37 15.27 -6.58 8.54
N ALA A 38 15.24 -5.63 9.48
CA ALA A 38 14.27 -5.64 10.57
C ALA A 38 12.82 -5.49 10.07
N ILE A 39 12.58 -4.63 9.06
CA ILE A 39 11.25 -4.45 8.44
C ILE A 39 10.73 -5.78 7.87
N VAL A 40 11.55 -6.45 7.04
CA VAL A 40 11.18 -7.70 6.40
C VAL A 40 10.92 -8.81 7.43
N ALA A 41 11.72 -8.87 8.50
CA ALA A 41 11.55 -9.86 9.57
C ALA A 41 10.19 -9.76 10.29
N CYS A 42 9.56 -8.58 10.29
CA CYS A 42 8.23 -8.35 10.85
C CYS A 42 7.11 -8.33 9.80
N GLY A 43 7.35 -8.88 8.61
CA GLY A 43 6.37 -8.93 7.53
C GLY A 43 6.09 -7.57 6.88
N GLY A 44 6.93 -6.57 7.15
CA GLY A 44 6.82 -5.25 6.55
C GLY A 44 7.36 -5.22 5.12
N ARG A 45 6.77 -4.37 4.28
CA ARG A 45 7.24 -4.10 2.90
C ARG A 45 7.27 -2.62 2.60
N PHE A 46 8.14 -2.21 1.68
CA PHE A 46 8.20 -0.82 1.20
C PHE A 46 7.10 -0.56 0.16
N VAL A 47 6.31 0.49 0.39
CA VAL A 47 5.35 1.02 -0.59
C VAL A 47 5.93 2.27 -1.27
N VAL A 48 6.54 3.16 -0.49
CA VAL A 48 7.28 4.34 -0.96
C VAL A 48 8.66 4.34 -0.33
N ARG A 49 9.71 4.65 -1.10
CA ARG A 49 11.10 4.65 -0.60
C ARG A 49 11.94 5.83 -1.08
N GLY A 50 11.42 7.05 -0.92
CA GLY A 50 12.05 8.28 -1.40
C GLY A 50 11.82 8.52 -2.89
N GLY A 51 10.63 8.19 -3.39
CA GLY A 51 10.21 8.57 -4.74
C GLY A 51 9.91 10.06 -4.84
N GLU A 52 9.71 10.54 -6.08
CA GLU A 52 9.23 11.89 -6.34
C GLU A 52 7.86 12.11 -5.67
N PHE A 53 7.65 13.30 -5.13
CA PHE A 53 6.39 13.68 -4.49
C PHE A 53 6.06 15.13 -4.85
N ALA A 54 4.78 15.46 -4.75
CA ALA A 54 4.27 16.82 -4.86
C ALA A 54 3.47 17.13 -3.59
N VAL A 55 3.70 18.31 -3.03
CA VAL A 55 2.91 18.84 -1.91
C VAL A 55 1.67 19.47 -2.53
N LEU A 56 0.50 18.89 -2.26
CA LEU A 56 -0.75 19.35 -2.88
C LEU A 56 -1.42 20.48 -2.10
N GLU A 57 -1.19 20.55 -0.79
CA GLU A 57 -1.78 21.54 0.10
C GLU A 57 -0.87 21.77 1.33
N GLY A 58 -0.88 22.98 1.88
CA GLY A 58 -0.13 23.35 3.08
C GLY A 58 1.33 23.74 2.84
N ASP A 59 2.06 23.91 3.94
CA ASP A 59 3.47 24.33 3.99
C ASP A 59 4.42 23.17 4.29
N TRP A 60 3.96 21.94 4.12
CA TRP A 60 4.78 20.76 4.39
C TRP A 60 5.90 20.63 3.35
N THR A 61 7.16 20.63 3.81
CA THR A 61 8.35 20.50 2.95
C THR A 61 9.21 19.30 3.37
N PRO A 62 8.75 18.05 3.18
CA PRO A 62 9.52 16.88 3.59
C PRO A 62 10.75 16.70 2.69
N ALA A 63 11.93 16.44 3.27
CA ALA A 63 13.12 16.15 2.47
C ALA A 63 13.03 14.78 1.77
N ARG A 64 12.43 13.80 2.44
CA ARG A 64 12.27 12.44 1.92
C ARG A 64 11.12 11.72 2.63
N LEU A 65 10.29 11.02 1.85
CA LEU A 65 9.20 10.20 2.37
C LEU A 65 9.43 8.70 2.15
N VAL A 66 9.15 7.92 3.17
CA VAL A 66 9.11 6.45 3.13
C VAL A 66 7.78 6.00 3.69
N VAL A 67 7.12 5.08 3.00
CA VAL A 67 5.88 4.44 3.46
C VAL A 67 6.13 2.94 3.50
N LEU A 68 5.89 2.34 4.67
CA LEU A 68 5.94 0.91 4.89
C LEU A 68 4.53 0.39 5.08
N GLU A 69 4.28 -0.84 4.64
CA GLU A 69 3.04 -1.56 4.90
C GLU A 69 3.35 -2.80 5.75
N PHE A 70 2.55 -3.01 6.78
CA PHE A 70 2.58 -4.17 7.66
C PHE A 70 1.21 -4.90 7.63
N PRO A 71 1.16 -6.19 8.02
CA PRO A 71 -0.09 -6.94 8.05
C PRO A 71 -1.17 -6.30 8.92
N ASP A 72 -0.78 -5.70 10.04
CA ASP A 72 -1.65 -4.96 10.96
C ASP A 72 -0.83 -3.96 11.81
N LEU A 73 -1.53 -3.14 12.61
CA LEU A 73 -0.89 -2.11 13.42
C LEU A 73 -0.04 -2.69 14.56
N GLU A 74 -0.38 -3.87 15.07
CA GLU A 74 0.38 -4.53 16.12
C GLU A 74 1.73 -5.03 15.59
N MET A 75 1.78 -5.52 14.35
CA MET A 75 3.03 -5.88 13.69
C MET A 75 3.91 -4.66 13.43
N ALA A 76 3.35 -3.52 13.06
CA ALA A 76 4.11 -2.27 12.94
C ALA A 76 4.70 -1.83 14.29
N LYS A 77 3.92 -1.89 15.38
CA LYS A 77 4.42 -1.58 16.73
C LYS A 77 5.51 -2.55 17.19
N ARG A 78 5.31 -3.86 16.97
CA ARG A 78 6.30 -4.90 17.30
C ARG A 78 7.60 -4.71 16.53
N TRP A 79 7.51 -4.38 15.25
CA TRP A 79 8.68 -4.02 14.46
C TRP A 79 9.45 -2.86 15.09
N TYR A 80 8.76 -1.76 15.40
CA TYR A 80 9.41 -0.58 15.99
C TYR A 80 10.05 -0.90 17.36
N ALA A 81 9.37 -1.70 18.19
CA ALA A 81 9.89 -2.13 19.48
C ALA A 81 10.97 -3.24 19.40
N SER A 82 11.20 -3.82 18.23
CA SER A 82 12.10 -4.97 18.09
C SER A 82 13.56 -4.62 18.45
N PRO A 83 14.30 -5.51 19.13
CA PRO A 83 15.71 -5.30 19.40
C PRO A 83 16.53 -5.03 18.13
N GLN A 84 16.16 -5.66 17.03
CA GLN A 84 16.81 -5.51 15.72
C GLN A 84 16.62 -4.08 15.18
N TYR A 85 15.40 -3.55 15.19
CA TYR A 85 15.16 -2.18 14.73
C TYR A 85 15.74 -1.14 15.69
N GLN A 86 15.67 -1.38 17.00
CA GLN A 86 16.29 -0.51 18.01
C GLN A 86 17.83 -0.50 17.92
N ALA A 87 18.45 -1.60 17.51
CA ALA A 87 19.87 -1.63 17.19
C ALA A 87 20.18 -0.86 15.90
N ALA A 88 19.35 -1.01 14.87
CA ALA A 88 19.48 -0.25 13.63
C ALA A 88 19.31 1.26 13.88
N SER A 89 18.30 1.68 14.66
CA SER A 89 18.00 3.09 14.90
C SER A 89 19.21 3.84 15.48
N ARG A 90 19.96 3.23 16.40
CA ARG A 90 21.21 3.79 16.94
C ARG A 90 22.27 4.08 15.88
N LEU A 91 22.30 3.34 14.77
CA LEU A 91 23.23 3.61 13.68
C LEU A 91 22.96 4.94 12.99
N ARG A 92 21.74 5.50 13.12
CA ARG A 92 21.36 6.78 12.49
C ARG A 92 21.60 7.99 13.40
N ASP A 93 21.98 7.79 14.66
CA ASP A 93 22.15 8.88 15.62
C ASP A 93 23.16 9.90 15.06
N GLY A 94 22.73 11.17 14.99
CA GLY A 94 23.46 12.27 14.34
C GLY A 94 23.40 12.28 12.81
N ALA A 95 23.19 11.13 12.16
CA ALA A 95 23.17 11.02 10.69
C ALA A 95 21.84 11.43 10.04
N ALA A 96 20.71 11.28 10.75
CA ALA A 96 19.40 11.62 10.20
C ALA A 96 18.34 11.88 11.29
N THR A 97 17.45 12.83 11.02
CA THR A 97 16.26 13.10 11.84
C THR A 97 15.04 12.49 11.17
N LEU A 98 14.24 11.71 11.91
CA LEU A 98 13.05 11.04 11.40
C LEU A 98 11.82 11.54 12.17
N ARG A 99 10.73 11.78 11.43
CA ARG A 99 9.37 11.91 11.98
C ARG A 99 8.59 10.72 11.48
N MET A 100 7.97 9.97 12.39
CA MET A 100 7.37 8.67 12.08
C MET A 100 6.03 8.51 12.78
N VAL A 101 5.05 8.00 12.04
CA VAL A 101 3.73 7.62 12.57
C VAL A 101 3.31 6.27 12.00
N ALA A 102 2.64 5.46 12.80
CA ALA A 102 1.96 4.25 12.36
C ALA A 102 0.45 4.48 12.38
N VAL A 103 -0.24 4.09 11.31
CA VAL A 103 -1.68 4.28 11.13
C VAL A 103 -2.32 3.00 10.60
N GLN A 104 -3.48 2.66 11.15
CA GLN A 104 -4.31 1.55 10.67
C GLN A 104 -4.92 1.94 9.31
N GLY A 105 -4.79 1.07 8.32
CA GLY A 105 -5.47 1.20 7.03
C GLY A 105 -6.96 0.85 7.13
N VAL A 106 -7.69 1.13 6.06
CA VAL A 106 -9.10 0.72 5.94
C VAL A 106 -9.22 -0.76 5.62
N ASP A 107 -10.36 -1.35 5.97
CA ASP A 107 -10.69 -2.71 5.56
C ASP A 107 -10.87 -2.76 4.04
N GLN A 108 -10.28 -3.76 3.38
CA GLN A 108 -10.35 -3.87 1.92
C GLN A 108 -11.79 -3.97 1.40
N GLN A 109 -12.73 -4.50 2.19
CA GLN A 109 -14.15 -4.55 1.83
C GLN A 109 -14.84 -3.17 1.90
N GLU A 110 -14.35 -2.24 2.71
CA GLU A 110 -14.85 -0.86 2.80
C GLU A 110 -14.43 -0.01 1.56
N THR A 111 -13.40 -0.44 0.82
CA THR A 111 -12.97 0.20 -0.43
C THR A 111 -13.77 -0.22 -1.67
N ALA A 112 -14.58 -1.28 -1.56
CA ALA A 112 -15.40 -1.82 -2.66
C ALA A 112 -16.34 -0.79 -3.35
N PRO A 113 -17.03 0.13 -2.64
CA PRO A 113 -17.90 1.11 -3.30
C PRO A 113 -17.13 2.20 -4.09
N TYR A 114 -15.81 2.36 -3.88
CA TYR A 114 -15.00 3.26 -4.72
C TYR A 114 -14.60 2.59 -6.04
N GLN A 115 -14.20 1.31 -6.00
CA GLN A 115 -13.78 0.59 -7.22
C GLN A 115 -14.93 0.26 -8.18
N GLN A 116 -16.17 0.13 -7.68
CA GLN A 116 -17.34 -0.18 -8.52
C GLN A 116 -17.87 1.01 -9.35
N ARG A 117 -17.59 2.27 -8.96
CA ARG A 117 -18.05 3.44 -9.74
C ARG A 117 -17.22 3.70 -11.00
N GLU A 118 -15.95 3.30 -11.03
CA GLU A 118 -15.10 3.49 -12.22
C GLU A 118 -15.32 2.44 -13.32
N PHE A 119 -15.79 1.23 -12.96
CA PHE A 119 -16.10 0.19 -13.96
C PHE A 119 -17.40 0.45 -14.73
N SER A 120 -18.41 1.09 -14.12
CA SER A 120 -19.71 1.34 -14.76
C SER A 120 -19.66 2.47 -15.81
N HIS A 121 -18.77 3.46 -15.63
CA HIS A 121 -18.62 4.55 -16.60
C HIS A 121 -17.80 4.20 -17.85
N ARG A 122 -16.90 3.21 -17.78
CA ARG A 122 -16.06 2.85 -18.93
C ARG A 122 -16.70 1.82 -19.88
N MET A 123 -17.77 1.14 -19.46
CA MET A 123 -18.47 0.15 -20.31
C MET A 123 -19.69 0.73 -21.06
N SER A 124 -20.25 1.85 -20.60
CA SER A 124 -21.42 2.50 -21.25
C SER A 124 -21.06 3.33 -22.49
N ARG A 125 -19.78 3.65 -22.74
CA ARG A 125 -19.33 4.38 -23.95
C ARG A 125 -18.77 3.52 -25.07
N ARG A 126 -18.69 2.19 -24.91
CA ARG A 126 -18.33 1.27 -26.03
C ARG A 126 -19.55 0.68 -26.77
N PHE A 127 -20.76 0.90 -26.29
CA PHE A 127 -21.98 0.37 -26.93
C PHE A 127 -23.08 1.41 -27.21
N ALA A 128 -22.80 2.71 -27.11
CA ALA A 128 -23.74 3.77 -27.52
C ALA A 128 -23.55 4.21 -28.98
N GLY A 129 -23.19 3.28 -29.87
CA GLY A 129 -22.91 3.53 -31.28
C GLY A 129 -23.49 2.50 -32.26
N ILE A 130 -24.37 1.60 -31.81
CA ILE A 130 -25.09 0.69 -32.70
C ILE A 130 -26.39 1.37 -33.11
N ARG A 131 -26.36 2.06 -34.26
CA ARG A 131 -27.58 2.38 -34.99
C ARG A 131 -28.28 1.07 -35.34
N ARG A 132 -29.59 1.03 -35.10
CA ARG A 132 -30.49 -0.03 -35.55
C ARG A 132 -30.32 -0.24 -37.04
N GLY A 133 -29.88 -1.43 -37.44
CA GLY A 133 -29.80 -1.86 -38.83
C GLY A 133 -29.22 -3.26 -38.93
N SER A 134 -30.07 -4.23 -39.25
CA SER A 134 -29.74 -5.62 -39.58
C SER A 134 -29.41 -6.57 -38.43
N ALA A 135 -30.46 -7.08 -37.80
CA ALA A 135 -30.45 -8.37 -37.12
C ALA A 135 -30.51 -9.50 -38.16
N ALA A 136 -29.36 -9.94 -38.69
CA ALA A 136 -29.18 -11.23 -39.37
C ALA A 136 -27.67 -11.47 -39.58
N ALA A 137 -27.18 -12.65 -39.19
CA ALA A 137 -25.76 -13.03 -39.04
C ALA A 137 -25.11 -12.28 -37.86
N TRP A 138 -24.66 -12.87 -36.76
CA TRP A 138 -23.78 -14.03 -36.63
C TRP A 138 -24.09 -14.72 -35.29
N GLY A 139 -24.87 -15.79 -35.33
CA GLY A 139 -24.96 -16.75 -34.23
C GLY A 139 -23.92 -17.84 -34.41
N LEU A 140 -23.28 -18.22 -33.30
CA LEU A 140 -22.45 -19.42 -33.08
C LEU A 140 -20.97 -19.40 -33.55
N ARG A 141 -20.08 -19.21 -32.55
CA ARG A 141 -18.73 -19.80 -32.30
C ARG A 141 -17.95 -18.75 -31.49
N LEU A 142 -17.32 -18.99 -30.34
CA LEU A 142 -16.73 -20.18 -29.75
C LEU A 142 -16.97 -20.19 -28.23
N VAL A 143 -17.48 -21.29 -27.71
CA VAL A 143 -17.12 -21.82 -26.40
C VAL A 143 -16.46 -23.17 -26.67
N ARG A 144 -15.13 -23.24 -26.55
CA ARG A 144 -14.37 -24.41 -26.05
C ARG A 144 -12.86 -24.26 -26.33
N SER A 145 -12.11 -24.85 -25.40
CA SER A 145 -10.66 -25.12 -25.38
C SER A 145 -9.78 -24.03 -24.76
N ILE A 146 -9.39 -24.24 -23.50
CA ILE A 146 -8.01 -24.60 -23.11
C ILE A 146 -8.05 -25.19 -21.68
N THR A 147 -8.05 -26.52 -21.60
CA THR A 147 -7.45 -27.30 -20.52
C THR A 147 -6.93 -28.57 -21.20
N ALA A 148 -5.61 -28.62 -21.37
CA ALA A 148 -4.80 -29.79 -21.62
C ALA A 148 -3.41 -29.46 -21.10
#